data_AF-A0A497M6X5-F1
#
_entry.id   AF-A0A497M6X5-F1
#
_cell.length_a   1.000
_cell.length_b   1.000
_cell.length_c   1.000
_cell.angle_alpha   90.00
_cell.angle_beta   90.00
_cell.angle_gamma   90.00
#
_symmetry.space_group_name_H-M   'P 1'
#
loop_
_entity.id
_entity.type
_entity.pdbx_description
1 polymer ?
#
loop_
_entity_poly.entity_id
_entity_poly.type
_entity_poly.pdbx_seq_one_letter_code
_entity_poly.pdbx_strand_id
1 'polypeptide(L)'
;LKGGTAVFYAEKLAKSGNNAIYLVSYQIPGTPGRELLEKGRFVIGGKIRKVKAKVKRFDFSSHIGMSGFKRLLKELEGNPVVYAVHGEPEKCAALCRYARELGLEAHVPKVGDVYEV
;
A
#
# COMPACT_ATOMS: atom_id res chain seq x y z
N LEU A 1 -12.19 0.08 1.70
CA LEU A 1 -13.42 0.06 2.54
C LEU A 1 -13.98 1.47 2.79
N LYS A 2 -14.14 2.31 1.75
CA LYS A 2 -14.73 3.65 1.90
C LYS A 2 -16.23 3.70 1.57
N GLY A 3 -16.76 2.68 0.88
CA GLY A 3 -18.17 2.61 0.50
C GLY A 3 -18.54 1.31 -0.22
N GLY A 4 -19.74 1.28 -0.79
CA GLY A 4 -20.27 0.16 -1.56
C GLY A 4 -20.64 -1.06 -0.72
N THR A 5 -20.95 -2.17 -1.41
CA THR A 5 -21.35 -3.45 -0.80
C THR A 5 -20.29 -4.00 0.16
N ALA A 6 -19.01 -3.73 -0.09
CA ALA A 6 -17.92 -4.11 0.79
C ALA A 6 -18.08 -3.58 2.23
N VAL A 7 -18.56 -2.33 2.40
CA VAL A 7 -18.82 -1.76 3.74
C VAL A 7 -20.02 -2.42 4.39
N PHE A 8 -21.10 -2.65 3.64
CA PHE A 8 -22.30 -3.34 4.13
C PHE A 8 -21.99 -4.73 4.70
N TYR A 9 -21.23 -5.54 3.96
CA TYR A 9 -20.85 -6.87 4.43
C TYR A 9 -19.84 -6.81 5.57
N ALA A 10 -18.85 -5.92 5.50
CA ALA A 10 -17.88 -5.75 6.59
C ALA A 10 -18.58 -5.39 7.91
N GLU A 11 -19.57 -4.51 7.90
CA GLU A 11 -20.34 -4.16 9.09
C GLU A 11 -21.12 -5.36 9.66
N LYS A 12 -21.78 -6.15 8.80
CA LYS A 12 -22.54 -7.34 9.24
C LYS A 12 -21.61 -8.39 9.84
N LEU A 13 -20.51 -8.67 9.15
CA LEU A 13 -19.55 -9.70 9.55
C LEU A 13 -18.82 -9.32 10.84
N ALA A 14 -18.51 -8.03 11.04
CA ALA A 14 -17.74 -7.54 12.17
C ALA A 14 -18.34 -7.85 13.56
N LYS A 15 -19.64 -8.15 13.64
CA LYS A 15 -20.39 -8.31 14.90
C LYS A 15 -20.21 -9.69 15.57
N SER A 16 -19.62 -10.68 14.91
CA SER A 16 -19.46 -12.05 15.43
C SER A 16 -18.00 -12.52 15.38
N GLY A 17 -17.56 -13.25 16.42
CA GLY A 17 -16.23 -13.84 16.50
C GLY A 17 -16.03 -15.09 15.64
N ASN A 18 -17.13 -15.67 15.15
CA ASN A 18 -17.08 -16.81 14.21
C ASN A 18 -16.78 -16.38 12.77
N ASN A 19 -16.79 -15.07 12.49
CA ASN A 19 -16.54 -14.52 11.18
C ASN A 19 -15.08 -14.09 11.00
N ALA A 20 -14.67 -13.94 9.75
CA ALA A 20 -13.39 -13.36 9.39
C ALA A 20 -13.54 -12.36 8.23
N ILE A 21 -12.70 -11.32 8.23
CA ILE A 21 -12.56 -10.35 7.15
C ILE A 21 -11.08 -10.36 6.72
N TYR A 22 -10.84 -10.75 5.46
CA TYR A 22 -9.51 -10.78 4.88
C TYR A 22 -9.35 -9.64 3.89
N LEU A 23 -8.34 -8.80 4.11
CA LEU A 23 -7.96 -7.72 3.19
C LEU A 23 -6.87 -8.23 2.26
N VAL A 24 -7.04 -8.08 0.95
CA VAL A 24 -6.10 -8.63 -0.05
C VAL A 24 -5.29 -7.56 -0.79
N SER A 25 -5.64 -6.29 -0.60
CA SER A 25 -4.98 -5.15 -1.23
C SER A 25 -4.27 -4.25 -0.21
N TYR A 26 -3.42 -3.36 -0.70
CA TYR A 26 -2.80 -2.33 0.12
C TYR A 26 -3.88 -1.42 0.75
N GLN A 27 -3.70 -1.11 2.04
CA GLN A 27 -4.61 -0.25 2.78
C GLN A 27 -3.95 1.11 2.99
N ILE A 28 -4.45 2.15 2.37
CA ILE A 28 -3.87 3.50 2.51
C ILE A 28 -4.02 3.97 3.97
N PRO A 29 -2.98 4.59 4.57
CA PRO A 29 -3.07 5.24 5.87
C PRO A 29 -4.30 6.15 6.02
N GLY A 30 -4.95 6.12 7.18
CA GLY A 30 -6.16 6.90 7.46
C GLY A 30 -7.44 6.37 6.80
N THR A 31 -7.40 5.29 6.03
CA THR A 31 -8.62 4.67 5.48
C THR A 31 -9.28 3.71 6.47
N PRO A 32 -10.60 3.46 6.37
CA PRO A 32 -11.27 2.52 7.26
C PRO A 32 -10.71 1.10 7.22
N GLY A 33 -10.14 0.67 6.09
CA GLY A 33 -9.52 -0.65 5.99
C GLY A 33 -8.19 -0.73 6.74
N ARG A 34 -7.41 0.36 6.77
CA ARG A 34 -6.21 0.47 7.59
C ARG A 34 -6.55 0.47 9.08
N GLU A 35 -7.54 1.26 9.49
CA GLU A 35 -8.04 1.30 10.88
C GLU A 35 -8.59 -0.05 11.35
N LEU A 36 -9.30 -0.77 10.47
CA LEU A 36 -9.79 -2.12 10.71
C LEU A 36 -8.63 -3.10 10.95
N LEU A 37 -7.59 -3.04 10.13
CA LEU A 37 -6.44 -3.93 10.20
C LEU A 37 -5.58 -3.68 11.45
N GLU A 38 -5.30 -2.42 11.76
CA GLU A 38 -4.34 -2.05 12.82
C GLU A 38 -4.99 -1.94 14.20
N LYS A 39 -6.21 -1.42 14.27
CA LYS A 39 -6.89 -1.15 15.55
C LYS A 39 -8.06 -2.09 15.81
N GLY A 40 -8.44 -2.92 14.85
CA GLY A 40 -9.61 -3.80 14.98
C GLY A 40 -10.90 -3.01 15.19
N ARG A 41 -11.02 -1.82 14.56
CA ARG A 41 -12.17 -0.92 14.70
C ARG A 41 -12.80 -0.64 13.35
N PHE A 42 -14.13 -0.55 13.32
CA PHE A 42 -14.89 -0.25 12.11
C PHE A 42 -16.16 0.51 12.45
N VAL A 43 -16.75 1.17 11.46
CA VAL A 43 -18.05 1.83 11.61
C VAL A 43 -19.13 0.75 11.60
N ILE A 44 -19.91 0.68 12.67
CA ILE A 44 -21.01 -0.26 12.85
C ILE A 44 -22.21 0.52 13.41
N GLY A 45 -23.29 0.60 12.62
CA GLY A 45 -24.47 1.39 12.93
C GLY A 45 -24.13 2.88 13.08
N GLY A 46 -23.30 3.41 12.18
CA GLY A 46 -22.88 4.82 12.18
C GLY A 46 -21.89 5.22 13.27
N LYS A 47 -21.43 4.29 14.12
CA LYS A 47 -20.47 4.57 15.20
C LYS A 47 -19.23 3.69 15.08
N ILE A 48 -18.06 4.22 15.43
CA ILE A 48 -16.82 3.43 15.51
C ILE A 48 -16.94 2.44 16.67
N ARG A 49 -16.79 1.14 16.39
CA ARG A 49 -16.87 0.06 17.37
C ARG A 49 -15.72 -0.94 17.16
N LYS A 50 -15.40 -1.69 18.22
CA LYS A 50 -14.47 -2.83 18.14
C LYS A 50 -15.10 -3.95 17.31
N VAL A 51 -14.31 -4.49 16.39
CA VAL A 51 -14.66 -5.63 15.55
C VAL A 51 -14.41 -6.92 16.33
N LYS A 52 -15.39 -7.82 16.32
CA LYS A 52 -15.28 -9.17 16.91
C LYS A 52 -14.73 -10.19 15.91
N ALA A 53 -15.01 -10.00 14.63
CA ALA A 53 -14.51 -10.87 13.58
C ALA A 53 -12.97 -10.89 13.54
N LYS A 54 -12.40 -12.02 13.12
CA LYS A 54 -10.97 -12.12 12.87
C LYS A 54 -10.60 -11.25 11.67
N VAL A 55 -9.60 -10.39 11.82
CA VAL A 55 -9.11 -9.54 10.72
C VAL A 55 -7.69 -9.95 10.39
N LYS A 56 -7.42 -10.21 9.11
CA LYS A 56 -6.07 -10.47 8.60
C LYS A 56 -5.89 -9.82 7.23
N ARG A 57 -4.63 -9.60 6.85
CA ARG A 57 -4.26 -9.20 5.49
C ARG A 57 -3.49 -10.33 4.81
N PHE A 58 -3.84 -10.63 3.57
CA PHE A 58 -2.99 -11.39 2.67
C PHE A 58 -2.40 -10.44 1.64
N ASP A 59 -1.12 -10.60 1.35
CA ASP A 59 -0.46 -9.76 0.34
C ASP A 59 -0.58 -10.42 -1.03
N PHE A 60 -1.69 -10.15 -1.71
CA PHE A 60 -1.91 -10.53 -3.11
C PHE A 60 -1.78 -9.32 -4.03
N SER A 61 -0.99 -8.33 -3.62
CA SER A 61 -0.67 -7.16 -4.43
C SER A 61 -0.10 -7.59 -5.78
N SER A 62 -0.66 -7.05 -6.86
CA SER A 62 -0.10 -7.16 -8.21
C SER A 62 1.10 -6.24 -8.43
N HIS A 63 1.49 -5.45 -7.42
CA HIS A 63 2.67 -4.59 -7.48
C HIS A 63 3.94 -5.35 -7.09
N ILE A 64 5.01 -5.03 -7.82
CA ILE A 64 6.36 -5.50 -7.54
C ILE A 64 6.85 -4.95 -6.19
N GLY A 65 7.42 -5.82 -5.37
CA GLY A 65 8.05 -5.44 -4.10
C GLY A 65 9.47 -4.89 -4.30
N MET A 66 10.07 -4.40 -3.22
CA MET A 66 11.44 -3.85 -3.24
C MET A 66 12.47 -4.85 -3.80
N SER A 67 12.40 -6.13 -3.43
CA SER A 67 13.31 -7.16 -3.98
C SER A 67 13.19 -7.31 -5.49
N GLY A 68 11.96 -7.24 -6.02
CA GLY A 68 11.71 -7.27 -7.45
C GLY A 68 12.25 -6.03 -8.16
N PHE A 69 12.06 -4.83 -7.58
CA PHE A 69 12.66 -3.61 -8.10
C PHE A 69 14.19 -3.67 -8.12
N LYS A 70 14.82 -4.21 -7.07
CA LYS A 70 16.28 -4.37 -7.02
C LYS A 70 16.79 -5.29 -8.13
N ARG A 71 16.06 -6.37 -8.43
CA ARG A 71 16.37 -7.25 -9.55
C ARG A 71 16.20 -6.53 -10.89
N LEU A 72 15.06 -5.87 -11.08
CA LEU A 72 14.76 -5.11 -12.29
C LEU A 72 15.87 -4.10 -12.60
N LEU A 73 16.28 -3.29 -11.62
CA LEU A 73 17.32 -2.26 -11.82
C LEU A 73 18.69 -2.84 -12.20
N LYS A 74 19.01 -4.07 -11.78
CA LYS A 74 20.25 -4.76 -12.17
C LYS A 74 20.20 -5.33 -13.58
N GLU A 75 19.01 -5.60 -14.09
CA GLU A 75 18.78 -6.18 -15.42
C GLU A 75 18.56 -5.10 -16.49
N LEU A 76 18.47 -3.82 -16.10
CA LEU A 76 18.37 -2.71 -17.05
C LEU A 76 19.66 -2.54 -17.84
N GLU A 77 19.54 -2.43 -19.15
CA GLU A 77 20.64 -2.10 -20.05
C GLU A 77 20.81 -0.57 -20.18
N GLY A 78 22.04 -0.13 -20.44
CA GLY A 78 22.37 1.30 -20.59
C GLY A 78 22.52 2.02 -19.25
N ASN A 79 22.32 3.35 -19.28
CA ASN A 79 22.38 4.21 -18.10
C ASN A 79 21.09 5.06 -17.95
N PRO A 80 19.94 4.44 -17.69
CA PRO A 80 18.67 5.17 -17.60
C PRO A 80 18.61 6.06 -16.35
N VAL A 81 17.90 7.18 -16.48
CA VAL A 81 17.52 8.02 -15.33
C VAL A 81 16.25 7.47 -14.68
N VAL A 82 16.29 7.22 -13.37
CA VAL A 82 15.22 6.56 -12.62
C VAL A 82 14.37 7.57 -11.84
N TYR A 83 13.09 7.71 -12.19
CA TYR A 83 12.14 8.55 -11.45
C TYR A 83 11.19 7.69 -10.62
N ALA A 84 11.35 7.67 -9.29
CA ALA A 84 10.50 6.87 -8.41
C ALA A 84 9.24 7.65 -7.99
N VAL A 85 8.08 7.21 -8.49
CA VAL A 85 6.77 7.81 -8.24
C VAL A 85 5.77 6.78 -7.68
N HIS A 86 4.55 7.23 -7.33
CA HIS A 86 3.43 6.38 -6.90
C HIS A 86 3.75 5.44 -5.72
N GLY A 87 4.54 5.91 -4.77
CA GLY A 87 4.86 5.21 -3.53
C GLY A 87 4.92 6.16 -2.35
N GLU A 88 5.00 5.60 -1.14
CA GLU A 88 5.31 6.39 0.05
C GLU A 88 6.68 7.07 -0.11
N PRO A 89 6.85 8.34 0.29
CA PRO A 89 8.09 9.10 0.05
C PRO A 89 9.36 8.37 0.50
N GLU A 90 9.31 7.71 1.67
CA GLU A 90 10.44 6.95 2.20
C GLU A 90 10.80 5.73 1.35
N LYS A 91 9.80 5.07 0.76
CA LYS A 91 9.99 3.89 -0.10
C LYS A 91 10.55 4.28 -1.45
N CYS A 92 10.04 5.36 -2.05
CA CYS A 92 10.62 5.94 -3.26
C CYS A 92 12.07 6.37 -3.03
N ALA A 93 12.36 7.06 -1.91
CA ALA A 93 13.73 7.43 -1.55
C ALA A 93 14.65 6.22 -1.36
N ALA A 94 14.16 5.14 -0.76
CA ALA A 94 14.93 3.90 -0.62
C ALA A 94 15.25 3.25 -1.97
N LEU A 95 14.30 3.26 -2.92
CA LEU A 95 14.52 2.76 -4.27
C LEU A 95 15.56 3.60 -5.03
N CYS A 96 15.45 4.93 -4.99
CA CYS A 96 16.42 5.82 -5.64
C CYS A 96 17.82 5.71 -5.01
N ARG A 97 17.93 5.54 -3.68
CA ARG A 97 19.23 5.25 -3.05
C ARG A 97 19.87 4.00 -3.65
N TYR A 98 19.10 2.93 -3.79
CA TYR A 98 19.59 1.70 -4.38
C TYR A 98 19.97 1.87 -5.87
N ALA A 99 19.17 2.60 -6.65
CA ALA A 99 19.53 2.90 -8.04
C ALA A 99 20.86 3.67 -8.15
N ARG A 100 21.09 4.64 -7.26
CA ARG A 100 22.37 5.38 -7.19
C ARG A 100 23.55 4.51 -6.77
N GLU A 101 23.34 3.53 -5.89
CA GLU A 101 24.36 2.51 -5.56
C GLU A 101 24.76 1.66 -6.78
N LEU A 102 23.87 1.52 -7.77
CA LEU A 102 24.17 0.86 -9.05
C LEU A 102 24.79 1.83 -10.09
N GLY A 103 25.04 3.08 -9.72
CA GLY A 103 25.60 4.10 -10.60
C GLY A 103 24.58 4.82 -11.49
N LEU A 104 23.28 4.54 -11.32
CA LEU A 104 22.22 5.20 -12.09
C LEU A 104 21.90 6.58 -11.50
N GLU A 105 21.56 7.51 -12.38
CA GLU A 105 20.90 8.75 -11.94
C GLU A 105 19.48 8.42 -11.47
N ALA A 106 19.06 8.97 -10.32
CA ALA A 106 17.73 8.71 -9.80
C ALA A 106 17.16 9.90 -9.03
N HIS A 107 15.85 10.09 -9.14
CA HIS A 107 15.10 11.21 -8.55
C HIS A 107 13.83 10.72 -7.86
N VAL A 108 13.44 11.42 -6.80
CA VAL A 108 12.12 11.28 -6.15
C VAL A 108 11.33 12.55 -6.43
N PRO A 109 10.57 12.61 -7.54
CA PRO A 109 9.85 13.81 -7.91
C PRO A 109 8.82 14.22 -6.86
N LYS A 110 8.64 15.52 -6.68
CA LYS A 110 7.48 16.11 -6.00
C LYS A 110 6.39 16.43 -7.02
N VAL A 111 5.16 16.56 -6.53
CA VAL A 111 4.03 16.96 -7.37
C VAL A 111 4.30 18.34 -7.96
N GLY A 112 4.32 18.43 -9.29
CA GLY A 112 4.57 19.66 -10.03
C GLY A 112 6.02 19.87 -10.49
N ASP A 113 6.96 18.99 -10.11
CA ASP A 113 8.33 19.05 -10.63
C ASP A 113 8.34 18.76 -12.14
N VAL A 114 9.22 19.45 -12.86
CA VAL A 114 9.42 19.31 -14.31
C VAL A 114 10.86 18.90 -14.57
N TYR A 115 11.06 17.93 -15.45
CA TYR A 115 12.36 17.41 -15.85
C TYR A 115 12.46 17.42 -17.37
N GLU A 116 13.64 17.78 -17.88
CA GLU A 116 14.01 17.60 -19.28
C GLU A 116 14.62 16.19 -19.43
N VAL A 117 14.22 15.46 -20.49
CA VAL A 117 14.57 14.05 -20.71
C VAL A 117 15.21 13.87 -22.06
#